data_AF-A0A4Q1K2Y2-F1
#
_entry.id   AF-A0A4Q1K2Y2-F1
#
_cell.length_a   1.000
_cell.length_b   1.000
_cell.length_c   1.000
_cell.angle_alpha   90.00
_cell.angle_beta   90.00
_cell.angle_gamma   90.00
#
_symmetry.space_group_name_H-M   'P 1'
#
loop_
_entity.id
_entity.type
_entity.pdbx_description
1 polymer ?
#
loop_
_entity_poly.entity_id
_entity_poly.type
_entity_poly.pdbx_seq_one_letter_code
_entity_poly.pdbx_strand_id
1 'polypeptide(L)' 'MENQDQNNNKKWNSVGNGIFIGCMFVGLGIGMYFDKTSIGVLVGMGIGFIASSIAKSKL' A
#
# COMPACT_ATOMS: atom_id res chain seq x y z
N MET A 1 6.29 -21.30 10.69
CA MET A 1 4.97 -21.24 11.36
C MET A 1 4.91 -19.94 12.12
N GLU A 2 3.75 -19.27 12.01
CA GLU A 2 3.30 -18.10 12.79
C GLU A 2 4.08 -16.79 12.57
N ASN A 3 3.47 -15.59 12.63
CA ASN A 3 2.27 -15.21 13.35
C ASN A 3 1.67 -13.95 12.70
N GLN A 4 0.36 -13.95 12.50
CA GLN A 4 -0.40 -12.71 12.66
C GLN A 4 -0.37 -12.31 14.15
N ASP A 5 -0.66 -11.05 14.43
CA ASP A 5 -0.99 -10.53 15.77
C ASP A 5 0.15 -10.40 16.79
N GLN A 6 0.79 -9.24 16.75
CA GLN A 6 0.90 -8.34 17.91
C GLN A 6 0.85 -6.92 17.35
N ASN A 7 -0.32 -6.28 17.21
CA ASN A 7 -1.12 -5.77 18.32
C ASN A 7 -0.22 -5.07 19.35
N ASN A 8 -0.34 -3.74 19.44
CA ASN A 8 -0.20 -2.90 20.64
C ASN A 8 0.44 -1.53 20.34
N ASN A 9 -0.44 -0.53 20.26
CA ASN A 9 -0.22 0.84 20.75
C ASN A 9 0.93 1.66 20.14
N LYS A 10 0.62 2.40 19.06
CA LYS A 10 0.64 3.88 19.12
C LYS A 10 -0.11 4.51 17.95
N LYS A 11 -1.39 4.77 18.23
CA LYS A 11 -2.13 6.00 17.92
C LYS A 11 -1.44 6.97 16.93
N TRP A 12 -2.05 7.07 15.74
CA TRP A 12 -2.30 8.30 15.00
C TRP A 12 -1.19 8.89 14.10
N ASN A 13 -0.95 8.22 12.97
CA ASN A 13 -0.97 8.93 11.67
C ASN A 13 -1.69 8.04 10.62
N SER A 14 -2.87 7.54 11.03
CA SER A 14 -3.50 6.32 10.51
C SER A 14 -4.21 6.45 9.15
N VAL A 15 -4.12 7.58 8.45
CA VAL A 15 -4.75 7.73 7.12
C VAL A 15 -3.77 7.41 5.99
N GLY A 16 -2.50 7.82 6.11
CA GLY A 16 -1.50 7.59 5.05
C GLY A 16 -1.16 6.11 4.84
N ASN A 17 -1.12 5.33 5.92
CA ASN A 17 -0.75 3.91 5.84
C ASN A 17 -1.89 3.03 5.27
N GLY A 18 -3.15 3.43 5.48
CA GLY A 18 -4.31 2.73 4.92
C GLY A 18 -4.40 2.89 3.40
N ILE A 19 -4.12 4.09 2.89
CA ILE A 19 -4.06 4.37 1.45
C ILE A 19 -2.90 3.62 0.78
N PHE A 20 -1.76 3.50 1.47
CA PHE A 20 -0.63 2.71 0.96
C PHE A 20 -0.98 1.22 0.85
N ILE A 21 -1.58 0.63 1.90
CA ILE A 21 -2.04 -0.76 1.88
C ILE A 21 -3.11 -0.96 0.80
N GLY A 22 -4.06 -0.03 0.65
CA GLY A 22 -5.11 -0.11 -0.37
C GLY A 22 -4.53 -0.08 -1.79
N CYS A 23 -3.59 0.83 -2.06
CA CYS A 23 -2.91 0.92 -3.35
C CYS A 23 -2.10 -0.34 -3.67
N MET A 24 -1.46 -0.95 -2.66
CA MET A 24 -0.76 -2.22 -2.81
C MET A 24 -1.73 -3.37 -3.13
N PHE A 25 -2.88 -3.44 -2.47
CA PHE A 25 -3.92 -4.45 -2.76
C PHE A 25 -4.54 -4.29 -4.14
N VAL A 26 -4.79 -3.04 -4.58
CA VAL A 26 -5.27 -2.76 -5.94
C VAL A 26 -4.23 -3.15 -6.99
N GLY A 27 -2.95 -2.81 -6.78
CA GLY A 27 -1.86 -3.21 -7.66
C GLY A 27 -1.70 -4.73 -7.75
N LEU A 28 -1.80 -5.43 -6.62
CA LEU A 28 -1.79 -6.90 -6.57
C LEU A 28 -2.99 -7.50 -7.31
N GLY A 29 -4.20 -6.99 -7.08
CA GLY A 29 -5.41 -7.49 -7.75
C GLY A 29 -5.36 -7.33 -9.27
N ILE A 30 -4.89 -6.18 -9.75
CA ILE A 30 -4.66 -5.95 -11.19
C ILE A 30 -3.53 -6.84 -11.71
N GLY A 31 -2.43 -6.98 -10.96
CA GLY A 31 -1.30 -7.84 -11.33
C GLY A 31 -1.67 -9.32 -11.44
N MET A 32 -2.54 -9.82 -10.57
CA MET A 32 -3.06 -11.18 -10.61
C MET A 32 -3.94 -11.43 -11.84
N TYR A 33 -4.70 -10.43 -12.30
CA TYR A 33 -5.52 -10.57 -13.52
C TYR A 33 -4.68 -10.75 -14.78
N PHE A 34 -3.48 -10.17 -14.83
CA PHE A 34 -2.57 -10.27 -15.97
C PHE A 34 -1.53 -11.40 -15.86
N ASP A 35 -1.62 -12.27 -14.83
CA ASP A 35 -0.60 -13.30 -14.50
C ASP A 35 0.82 -12.72 -14.32
N LYS A 36 0.88 -11.42 -14.01
CA LYS A 36 2.11 -10.62 -13.89
C LYS A 36 2.07 -9.85 -12.58
N THR A 37 2.05 -10.60 -11.48
CA THR A 37 2.01 -10.06 -10.11
C THR A 37 3.15 -9.06 -9.84
N SER A 38 4.35 -9.32 -10.38
CA SER A 38 5.50 -8.42 -10.24
C SER A 38 5.24 -7.02 -10.80
N ILE A 39 4.53 -6.93 -11.92
CA ILE A 39 4.21 -5.65 -12.57
C ILE A 39 3.11 -4.94 -11.76
N GLY A 40 2.12 -5.67 -11.27
CA GLY A 40 1.07 -5.13 -10.41
C GLY A 40 1.59 -4.52 -9.09
N VAL A 41 2.54 -5.20 -8.43
CA VAL A 41 3.18 -4.67 -7.21
C VAL A 41 4.04 -3.44 -7.51
N LEU A 42 4.82 -3.47 -8.60
CA LEU A 42 5.65 -2.33 -9.00
C LEU A 42 4.79 -1.09 -9.32
N VAL A 43 3.66 -1.29 -10.01
CA VAL A 43 2.68 -0.24 -10.31
C VAL A 43 2.01 0.27 -9.03
N GLY A 44 1.58 -0.62 -8.13
CA GLY A 44 0.96 -0.23 -6.85
C GLY A 44 1.92 0.55 -5.94
N MET A 45 3.19 0.15 -5.88
CA MET A 45 4.22 0.88 -5.13
C MET A 45 4.54 2.24 -5.78
N GLY A 46 4.61 2.30 -7.12
CA GLY A 46 4.81 3.55 -7.85
C GLY A 46 3.67 4.55 -7.62
N ILE A 47 2.42 4.13 -7.78
CA ILE A 47 1.24 4.98 -7.55
C ILE A 47 1.18 5.42 -6.08
N GLY A 48 1.46 4.52 -5.13
CA GLY A 48 1.50 4.83 -3.70
C GLY A 48 2.58 5.86 -3.35
N PHE A 49 3.75 5.79 -4.00
CA PHE A 49 4.83 6.76 -3.82
C PHE A 49 4.47 8.15 -4.38
N ILE A 50 3.86 8.21 -5.56
CA ILE A 50 3.37 9.47 -6.15
C ILE A 50 2.28 10.09 -5.29
N ALA A 51 1.30 9.29 -4.84
CA ALA A 51 0.23 9.75 -3.96
C ALA A 51 0.76 10.26 -2.61
N SER A 52 1.74 9.57 -2.03
CA SER A 52 2.40 9.99 -0.78
C SER A 52 3.19 11.28 -0.97
N SER A 53 3.89 11.43 -2.10
CA SER A 53 4.64 12.65 -2.45
C SER A 53 3.71 13.86 -2.63
N ILE A 54 2.60 13.69 -3.35
CA ILE A 54 1.59 14.74 -3.57
C ILE A 54 0.88 15.09 -2.25
N ALA A 55 0.49 14.09 -1.45
CA ALA A 55 -0.13 14.29 -0.15
C ALA A 55 0.80 15.05 0.81
N LYS A 56 2.10 14.74 0.79
CA LYS A 56 3.13 15.43 1.57
C LYS A 56 3.45 16.84 1.05
N SER A 57 3.14 17.14 -0.21
CA SER A 57 3.32 18.48 -0.79
C SER A 57 2.15 19.43 -0.48
N LYS A 58 1.01 18.92 -0.01
CA LYS A 58 -0.22 19.70 0.23
C LYS A 58 -0.54 19.87 1.73
N LEU A 59 0.34 19.40 2.61
CA LEU A 59 0.25 19.42 4.06
C LEU A 59 1.48 20.14 4.62
#